data_AF-A0A832RHA2-F1
#
_entry.id   AF-A0A832RHA2-F1
#
_cell.length_a   1.000
_cell.length_b   1.000
_cell.length_c   1.000
_cell.angle_alpha   90.00
_cell.angle_beta   90.00
_cell.angle_gamma   90.00
#
_symmetry.space_group_name_H-M   'P 1'
#
loop_
_entity.id
_entity.type
_entity.pdbx_description
1 polymer ?
#
loop_
_entity_poly.entity_id
_entity_poly.type
_entity_poly.pdbx_seq_one_letter_code
_entity_poly.pdbx_strand_id
1 'polypeptide(L)'
;MMDPIFIIAIVFLVLGGAFAGYIVYHKETVIRPLEIKEHQEVMAMSCDDLKLKHEKGQYWSFTNWKDANKKLCTCPGVECSGT
;
A
#
# COMPACT_ATOMS: atom_id res chain seq x y z
N MET A 1 21.66 -11.45 41.54
CA MET A 1 20.52 -10.53 41.39
C MET A 1 20.65 -9.91 40.01
N MET A 2 19.68 -10.09 39.11
CA MET A 2 19.78 -9.61 37.72
C MET A 2 19.70 -8.08 37.72
N ASP A 3 20.65 -7.41 37.04
CA ASP A 3 20.71 -5.95 36.99
C ASP A 3 19.43 -5.38 36.34
N PRO A 4 18.76 -4.38 36.95
CA PRO A 4 17.57 -3.72 36.38
C PRO A 4 17.76 -3.25 34.93
N ILE A 5 18.97 -2.83 34.55
CA ILE A 5 19.30 -2.38 33.18
C ILE A 5 19.19 -3.56 32.19
N PHE A 6 19.61 -4.75 32.62
CA PHE A 6 19.55 -5.96 31.80
C PHE A 6 18.10 -6.41 31.54
N ILE A 7 17.23 -6.27 32.54
CA ILE A 7 15.79 -6.56 32.41
C ILE A 7 15.14 -5.61 31.39
N ILE A 8 15.45 -4.31 31.46
CA ILE A 8 14.92 -3.31 30.52
C ILE A 8 15.33 -3.63 29.08
N ALA A 9 16.60 -4.01 28.86
CA ALA A 9 17.10 -4.36 27.53
C ALA A 9 16.35 -5.57 26.92
N ILE A 10 16.06 -6.59 27.72
CA ILE A 10 15.30 -7.77 27.26
C ILE A 10 13.87 -7.36 26.87
N VAL A 11 13.22 -6.50 27.66
CA VAL A 11 11.85 -6.03 27.36
C VAL A 11 11.81 -5.31 26.02
N PHE A 12 12.74 -4.38 25.76
CA PHE A 12 12.80 -3.69 24.47
C PHE A 12 13.11 -4.63 23.30
N LEU A 13 13.96 -5.64 23.51
CA LEU A 13 14.29 -6.62 22.48
C LEU A 13 13.07 -7.49 22.12
N VAL A 14 12.28 -7.91 23.11
CA VAL A 14 11.04 -8.67 22.90
C VAL A 14 9.98 -7.81 22.21
N LEU A 15 9.77 -6.57 22.66
CA LEU A 15 8.80 -5.66 22.06
C LEU A 15 9.18 -5.28 20.61
N GLY A 16 10.46 -4.98 20.36
CA GLY A 16 10.96 -4.69 19.03
C GLY A 16 10.81 -5.87 18.07
N GLY A 17 11.15 -7.08 18.51
CA GLY A 17 10.97 -8.30 17.72
C GLY A 17 9.51 -8.60 17.41
N ALA A 18 8.62 -8.49 18.40
CA ALA A 18 7.19 -8.70 18.21
C ALA A 18 6.58 -7.67 17.27
N PHE A 19 6.98 -6.40 17.39
CA PHE A 19 6.51 -5.32 16.51
C PHE A 19 6.97 -5.51 15.06
N ALA A 20 8.23 -5.89 14.86
CA ALA A 20 8.75 -6.21 13.53
C ALA A 20 7.99 -7.39 12.89
N GLY A 21 7.73 -8.45 13.67
CA GLY A 21 6.92 -9.58 13.22
C GLY A 21 5.48 -9.18 12.85
N TYR A 22 4.85 -8.34 13.67
CA TYR A 22 3.52 -7.80 13.41
C TYR A 22 3.47 -6.99 12.11
N ILE A 23 4.45 -6.10 11.86
CA ILE A 23 4.50 -5.31 10.62
C ILE A 23 4.54 -6.22 9.41
N VAL A 24 5.40 -7.23 9.42
CA VAL A 24 5.55 -8.17 8.30
C VAL A 24 4.25 -8.95 8.09
N TYR A 25 3.66 -9.48 9.17
CA TYR A 25 2.40 -10.20 9.10
C TYR A 25 1.27 -9.32 8.57
N HIS A 26 1.13 -8.10 9.08
CA HIS A 26 0.08 -7.17 8.66
C HIS A 26 0.24 -6.76 7.19
N LYS A 27 1.48 -6.55 6.72
CA LYS A 27 1.76 -6.29 5.31
C LYS A 27 1.29 -7.44 4.41
N GLU A 28 1.64 -8.67 4.75
CA GLU A 28 1.31 -9.84 3.92
C GLU A 28 -0.18 -10.23 3.98
N THR A 29 -0.83 -10.05 5.13
CA THR A 29 -2.21 -10.51 5.34
C THR A 29 -3.28 -9.46 5.09
N VAL A 30 -2.95 -8.17 5.23
CA VAL A 30 -3.92 -7.07 5.08
C VAL A 30 -3.59 -6.24 3.86
N ILE A 31 -2.37 -5.67 3.80
CA ILE A 31 -2.02 -4.71 2.75
C ILE A 31 -1.94 -5.38 1.37
N ARG A 32 -1.23 -6.52 1.26
CA ARG A 32 -1.04 -7.21 -0.02
C ARG A 32 -2.36 -7.70 -0.65
N PRO A 33 -3.30 -8.30 0.09
CA PRO A 33 -4.61 -8.63 -0.48
C PRO A 33 -5.43 -7.40 -0.89
N LEU A 34 -5.34 -6.28 -0.17
CA LEU A 34 -5.99 -5.02 -0.55
C LEU A 34 -5.40 -4.44 -1.83
N GLU A 35 -4.06 -4.48 -1.98
CA GLU A 35 -3.37 -4.08 -3.20
C GLU A 35 -3.85 -4.91 -4.40
N ILE A 36 -3.91 -6.24 -4.27
CA ILE A 36 -4.36 -7.13 -5.36
C ILE A 36 -5.82 -6.87 -5.72
N LYS A 37 -6.70 -6.69 -4.73
CA LYS A 37 -8.11 -6.37 -4.96
C LYS A 37 -8.25 -5.03 -5.69
N GLU A 38 -7.56 -4.00 -5.22
CA GLU A 38 -7.59 -2.71 -5.88
C GLU A 38 -7.06 -2.76 -7.32
N HIS A 39 -5.99 -3.52 -7.58
CA HIS A 39 -5.49 -3.70 -8.93
C HIS A 39 -6.57 -4.25 -9.87
N GLN A 40 -7.29 -5.28 -9.43
CA GLN A 40 -8.40 -5.86 -10.18
C GLN A 40 -9.54 -4.86 -10.41
N GLU A 41 -9.89 -4.08 -9.38
CA GLU A 41 -10.90 -3.04 -9.49
C GLU A 41 -10.50 -1.93 -10.48
N VAL A 42 -9.25 -1.46 -10.42
CA VAL A 42 -8.71 -0.45 -11.34
C VAL A 42 -8.76 -0.96 -12.79
N MET A 43 -8.41 -2.23 -13.01
CA MET A 43 -8.48 -2.84 -14.32
C MET A 43 -9.92 -3.05 -14.82
N ALA A 44 -10.89 -3.21 -13.91
CA ALA A 44 -12.31 -3.34 -14.25
C ALA A 44 -13.06 -1.99 -14.35
N MET A 45 -12.55 -0.91 -13.75
CA MET A 45 -13.22 0.40 -13.72
C MET A 45 -13.38 1.03 -15.10
N SER A 46 -14.46 1.80 -15.27
CA SER A 46 -14.67 2.64 -16.44
C SER A 46 -13.74 3.87 -16.42
N CYS A 47 -13.56 4.53 -17.57
CA CYS A 47 -12.70 5.72 -17.66
C CYS A 47 -13.15 6.88 -16.75
N ASP A 48 -14.46 7.08 -16.58
CA ASP A 48 -15.01 8.15 -15.74
C ASP A 48 -14.74 7.87 -14.25
N ASP A 49 -14.96 6.63 -13.82
CA ASP A 49 -14.68 6.20 -12.45
C ASP A 49 -13.18 6.29 -12.13
N LEU A 50 -12.35 5.92 -13.10
CA LEU A 50 -10.91 5.92 -12.96
C LEU A 50 -10.36 7.35 -12.88
N LYS A 51 -10.94 8.30 -13.62
CA LYS A 51 -10.63 9.73 -13.50
C LYS A 51 -10.98 10.26 -12.11
N LEU A 52 -12.19 9.95 -11.62
CA LEU A 52 -12.62 10.34 -10.28
C LEU A 52 -11.71 9.74 -9.19
N LYS A 53 -11.26 8.49 -9.37
CA LYS A 53 -10.31 7.86 -8.44
C LYS A 53 -8.94 8.52 -8.49
N HIS A 54 -8.47 8.91 -9.68
CA HIS A 54 -7.19 9.59 -9.83
C HIS A 54 -7.18 10.98 -9.19
N GLU A 55 -8.29 11.72 -9.28
CA GLU A 55 -8.48 13.00 -8.58
C GLU A 55 -8.43 12.85 -7.05
N LYS A 56 -8.89 11.72 -6.51
CA LYS A 56 -8.82 11.42 -5.07
C LYS A 56 -7.42 11.01 -4.61
N GLY A 57 -6.56 10.50 -5.51
CA GLY A 57 -5.16 10.17 -5.23
C GLY A 57 -4.92 9.02 -4.23
N GLN A 58 -5.96 8.28 -3.82
CA GLN A 58 -5.85 7.20 -2.83
C GLN A 58 -5.66 5.85 -3.52
N TYR A 59 -4.46 5.27 -3.33
CA TYR A 59 -4.08 3.94 -3.81
C TYR A 59 -3.36 3.18 -2.70
N TRP A 60 -3.56 1.87 -2.66
CA TRP A 60 -2.89 0.98 -1.72
C TRP A 60 -1.43 0.72 -2.08
N SER A 61 -1.05 0.94 -3.35
CA SER A 61 0.35 0.88 -3.78
C SER A 61 0.68 1.83 -4.94
N PHE A 62 1.96 2.18 -5.05
CA PHE A 62 2.47 2.98 -6.17
C PHE A 62 2.32 2.24 -7.51
N THR A 63 2.43 0.91 -7.51
CA THR A 63 2.22 0.09 -8.70
C THR A 63 0.79 0.22 -9.21
N ASN A 64 -0.21 0.14 -8.32
CA ASN A 64 -1.61 0.33 -8.68
C ASN A 64 -1.89 1.73 -9.21
N TRP A 65 -1.29 2.76 -8.60
CA TRP A 65 -1.38 4.13 -9.13
C TRP A 65 -0.81 4.22 -10.54
N LYS A 66 0.36 3.61 -10.79
CA LYS A 66 1.01 3.63 -12.11
C LYS A 66 0.17 2.91 -13.17
N ASP A 67 -0.39 1.76 -12.84
CA ASP A 67 -1.25 0.99 -13.74
C ASP A 67 -2.57 1.73 -14.02
N ALA A 68 -3.16 2.33 -12.99
CA ALA A 68 -4.31 3.21 -13.16
C ALA A 68 -3.98 4.39 -14.06
N ASN A 69 -2.87 5.10 -13.81
CA ASN A 69 -2.48 6.24 -14.64
C ASN A 69 -2.28 5.82 -16.09
N LYS A 70 -1.59 4.70 -16.34
CA LYS A 70 -1.42 4.15 -17.69
C LYS A 70 -2.75 3.88 -18.38
N LYS A 71 -3.73 3.33 -17.67
CA LYS A 71 -5.08 3.11 -18.20
C LYS A 71 -5.83 4.43 -18.43
N LEU A 72 -5.71 5.40 -17.52
CA LEU A 72 -6.30 6.73 -17.67
C LEU A 72 -5.79 7.44 -18.93
N CYS A 73 -4.50 7.29 -19.24
CA CYS A 73 -3.89 7.84 -20.45
C CYS A 73 -4.40 7.23 -21.76
N THR A 74 -5.05 6.07 -21.69
CA THR A 74 -5.74 5.48 -22.86
C THR A 74 -7.20 5.93 -22.98
N CYS A 75 -7.72 6.64 -21.98
CA CYS A 75 -9.08 7.15 -21.99
C CYS A 75 -9.20 8.43 -22.84
N PRO A 76 -10.31 8.61 -23.58
CA PRO A 76 -10.51 9.79 -24.40
C PRO A 76 -10.59 11.06 -23.56
N GLY A 77 -9.93 12.14 -24.01
CA GLY A 77 -9.98 13.46 -23.36
C GLY A 77 -9.03 13.65 -22.16
N VAL A 78 -8.07 12.73 -21.95
CA VAL A 78 -6.99 12.89 -20.97
C VAL A 78 -5.67 13.15 -21.69
N GLU A 79 -5.08 14.34 -21.49
CA GLU A 79 -3.72 14.64 -21.94
C GLU A 79 -2.73 14.17 -20.88
N CYS A 80 -2.18 12.97 -21.07
CA CYS A 80 -1.06 12.52 -20.26
C CYS A 80 0.23 13.14 -20.77
N SER A 81 0.67 14.21 -20.10
CA SER A 81 2.03 14.71 -20.25
C SER A 81 2.99 13.66 -19.70
N GLY A 82 3.81 13.09 -20.58
CA GLY A 82 4.67 11.97 -20.28
C GLY A 82 5.64 12.21 -19.12
N THR A 83 5.83 11.16 -18.33
CA THR A 83 7.03 10.89 -17.55
C THR A 83 7.40 9.42 -17.73
#